data_AF-A0A966LA14-F1
#
_entry.id   AF-A0A966LA14-F1
#
_cell.length_a   1.000
_cell.length_b   1.000
_cell.length_c   1.000
_cell.angle_alpha   90.00
_cell.angle_beta   90.00
_cell.angle_gamma   90.00
#
_symmetry.space_group_name_H-M   'P 1'
#
loop_
_entity.id
_entity.type
_entity.pdbx_description
1 polymer ?
#
loop_
_entity_poly.entity_id
_entity_poly.type
_entity_poly.pdbx_seq_one_letter_code
_entity_poly.pdbx_strand_id
1 'polypeptide(L)'
;MPVLGMNRRNALIARLNPREAITGVNQKFETKERLAAAGVPVPPTLALIGDEGALANCDFTSLPDAFAVKPDRGRRGEGVILVDGRVDGGWRQLNGEVLTPAMLTRHVRRIMAGELSLEGSNADAALFEPLIRTHPDFARLVPYGLPDIRIICFGDIPLMAMTRLPTVESRGRANLHQGAVGAAIDFAGGSIFRAVLGQDEIAVHPSTGASLIGEAIPFWHEAVAAARRCSAALGLGYVGVDLVIDEARGVQVLECNAYPGLEIQNVNAAGLAGRVAQAERALRDRRSPRQFSAQGRKSDNRLRNVRTLAAVNKFVRTQAGQFGRLWNPPIGAGMGRAVALLLVAAALLIPEAPTHAQVGPRVVEQVDWVEKWDSASQRWVRVDDRSVSVPSAAVLATKHSRFGSTGIVVTETIIERKGRFIAQTPHTAAEQAGIARFGPFRVIDNKRAALDASTDAASPQAFAAMLASFPDLEELEFADAPGTSDDLANLTLGRAIRAAGLTTRVPPGRSVRSGAVELFLAGTRRTLDPGAMLAVHSWRDQLGREPADFAQDAPENRLYLDYYEEMGMTADQARAFYAMTNSVPHADALWLRTQDLARWITIQTSDYRVKP
;
A
#
# COMPACT_ATOMS: atom_id res chain seq x y z
N MET A 1 -2.33 9.02 -20.20
CA MET A 1 -2.10 7.56 -20.40
C MET A 1 -3.09 6.77 -19.55
N PRO A 2 -3.59 5.61 -19.99
CA PRO A 2 -4.61 4.86 -19.25
C PRO A 2 -4.08 4.34 -17.90
N VAL A 3 -4.85 4.55 -16.83
CA VAL A 3 -4.58 4.12 -15.46
C VAL A 3 -4.91 2.63 -15.30
N LEU A 4 -4.08 1.91 -14.55
CA LEU A 4 -4.38 0.56 -14.11
C LEU A 4 -5.16 0.64 -12.79
N GLY A 5 -6.46 0.34 -12.82
CA GLY A 5 -7.28 0.24 -11.62
C GLY A 5 -7.02 -1.04 -10.83
N MET A 6 -7.41 -1.04 -9.55
CA MET A 6 -7.18 -2.14 -8.61
C MET A 6 -7.74 -3.48 -9.10
N ASN A 7 -8.99 -3.52 -9.59
CA ASN A 7 -9.62 -4.75 -10.09
C ASN A 7 -8.85 -5.33 -11.28
N ARG A 8 -8.38 -4.47 -12.18
CA ARG A 8 -7.61 -4.89 -13.35
C ARG A 8 -6.22 -5.39 -12.95
N ARG A 9 -5.59 -4.75 -11.97
CA ARG A 9 -4.33 -5.21 -11.36
C ARG A 9 -4.49 -6.56 -10.66
N ASN A 10 -5.58 -6.79 -9.92
CA ASN A 10 -5.82 -8.06 -9.25
C ASN A 10 -6.08 -9.19 -10.26
N ALA A 11 -6.87 -8.92 -11.31
CA ALA A 11 -7.06 -9.87 -12.42
C ALA A 11 -5.74 -10.18 -13.16
N LEU A 12 -4.86 -9.19 -13.30
CA LEU A 12 -3.53 -9.35 -13.86
C LEU A 12 -2.68 -10.29 -13.00
N ILE A 13 -2.62 -10.05 -11.69
CA ILE A 13 -1.91 -10.88 -10.72
C ILE A 13 -2.45 -12.31 -10.73
N ALA A 14 -3.76 -12.49 -10.64
CA ALA A 14 -4.39 -13.82 -10.63
C ALA A 14 -4.04 -14.66 -11.88
N ARG A 15 -3.81 -14.00 -13.02
CA ARG A 15 -3.39 -14.67 -14.27
C ARG A 15 -1.90 -14.96 -14.32
N LEU A 16 -1.06 -14.09 -13.76
CA LEU A 16 0.39 -14.11 -13.95
C LEU A 16 1.18 -14.71 -12.78
N ASN A 17 0.62 -14.70 -11.58
CA ASN A 17 1.27 -15.14 -10.36
C ASN A 17 0.55 -16.40 -9.86
N PRO A 18 1.19 -17.59 -9.92
CA PRO A 18 0.65 -18.80 -9.33
C PRO A 18 0.38 -18.61 -7.83
N ARG A 19 -0.66 -19.25 -7.29
CA ARG A 19 -1.03 -19.15 -5.87
C ARG A 19 0.14 -19.50 -4.95
N GLU A 20 0.90 -20.55 -5.27
CA GLU A 20 2.09 -20.96 -4.51
C GLU A 20 3.17 -19.88 -4.48
N ALA A 21 3.40 -19.17 -5.58
CA ALA A 21 4.37 -18.07 -5.64
C ALA A 21 3.91 -16.86 -4.82
N ILE A 22 2.59 -16.58 -4.80
CA ILE A 22 2.00 -15.54 -3.96
C ILE A 22 2.14 -15.90 -2.47
N THR A 23 1.87 -17.14 -2.09
CA THR A 23 2.04 -17.58 -0.70
C THR A 23 3.50 -17.55 -0.28
N GLY A 24 4.41 -18.02 -1.14
CA GLY A 24 5.84 -18.07 -0.86
C GLY A 24 6.47 -16.69 -0.61
N VAL A 25 5.96 -15.62 -1.26
CA VAL A 25 6.52 -14.27 -1.07
C VAL A 25 6.17 -13.64 0.28
N ASN A 26 5.22 -14.22 1.04
CA ASN A 26 4.89 -13.73 2.38
C ASN A 26 5.92 -14.15 3.45
N GLN A 27 6.84 -15.07 3.12
CA GLN A 27 7.92 -15.51 4.00
C GLN A 27 9.22 -14.84 3.57
N LYS A 28 9.73 -13.89 4.38
CA LYS A 28 10.88 -13.05 4.02
C LYS A 28 12.15 -13.86 3.85
N PHE A 29 12.38 -14.86 4.70
CA PHE A 29 13.55 -15.71 4.70
C PHE A 29 13.58 -16.59 3.44
N GLU A 30 12.49 -17.30 3.13
CA GLU A 30 12.42 -18.11 1.91
C GLU A 30 12.56 -17.25 0.64
N THR A 31 11.89 -16.09 0.62
CA THR A 31 12.00 -15.12 -0.47
C THR A 31 13.45 -14.70 -0.66
N LYS A 32 14.14 -14.35 0.44
CA LYS A 32 15.53 -13.94 0.43
C LYS A 32 16.45 -15.04 -0.09
N GLU A 33 16.32 -16.27 0.41
CA GLU A 33 17.15 -17.40 -0.04
C GLU A 33 17.01 -17.63 -1.55
N ARG A 34 15.77 -17.57 -2.06
CA ARG A 34 15.51 -17.70 -3.50
C ARG A 34 16.09 -16.55 -4.32
N LEU A 35 16.04 -15.32 -3.80
CA LEU A 35 16.65 -14.15 -4.43
C LEU A 35 18.18 -14.27 -4.44
N ALA A 36 18.79 -14.62 -3.30
CA ALA A 36 20.24 -14.82 -3.18
C ALA A 36 20.76 -15.90 -4.13
N ALA A 37 20.07 -17.05 -4.19
CA ALA A 37 20.39 -18.14 -5.12
C ALA A 37 20.31 -17.71 -6.60
N ALA A 38 19.52 -16.69 -6.92
CA ALA A 38 19.41 -16.10 -8.26
C ALA A 38 20.38 -14.93 -8.51
N GLY A 39 21.34 -14.68 -7.60
CA GLY A 39 22.29 -13.56 -7.71
C GLY A 39 21.62 -12.19 -7.56
N VAL A 40 20.49 -12.11 -6.87
CA VAL A 40 19.88 -10.84 -6.45
C VAL A 40 20.52 -10.43 -5.12
N PRO A 41 21.07 -9.21 -5.01
CA PRO A 41 21.68 -8.76 -3.77
C PRO A 41 20.59 -8.53 -2.72
N VAL A 42 20.77 -9.16 -1.55
CA VAL A 42 19.85 -9.11 -0.42
C VAL A 42 20.65 -9.02 0.89
N PRO A 43 20.08 -8.45 1.97
CA PRO A 43 20.78 -8.39 3.25
C PRO A 43 21.06 -9.80 3.77
N PRO A 44 22.31 -10.11 4.20
CA PRO A 44 22.62 -11.45 4.70
C PRO A 44 21.80 -11.76 5.95
N THR A 45 21.49 -13.03 6.16
CA THR A 45 20.82 -13.48 7.38
C THR A 45 21.85 -13.75 8.45
N LEU A 46 21.74 -13.09 9.61
CA LEU A 46 22.62 -13.30 10.76
C LEU A 46 22.15 -14.49 11.60
N ALA A 47 20.84 -14.59 11.82
CA ALA A 47 20.21 -15.68 12.53
C ALA A 47 18.74 -15.81 12.12
N LEU A 48 18.21 -17.03 12.23
CA LEU A 48 16.79 -17.34 12.10
C LEU A 48 16.39 -18.18 13.30
N ILE A 49 15.43 -17.70 14.10
CA ILE A 49 14.99 -18.37 15.32
C ILE A 49 13.50 -18.69 15.17
N GLY A 50 13.18 -19.96 14.96
CA GLY A 50 11.80 -20.43 14.75
C GLY A 50 11.22 -21.29 15.87
N ASP A 51 12.03 -21.71 16.84
CA ASP A 51 11.59 -22.59 17.93
C ASP A 51 12.39 -22.33 19.23
N GLU A 52 11.88 -22.84 20.36
CA GLU A 52 12.51 -22.64 21.69
C GLU A 52 13.88 -23.30 21.79
N GLY A 53 14.16 -24.36 21.02
CA GLY A 53 15.48 -24.99 20.99
C GLY A 53 16.51 -24.08 20.31
N ALA A 54 16.15 -23.49 19.16
CA ALA A 54 16.96 -22.50 18.47
C ALA A 54 17.18 -21.25 19.34
N LEU A 55 16.15 -20.81 20.07
CA LEU A 55 16.26 -19.67 20.99
C LEU A 55 17.18 -19.97 22.18
N ALA A 56 17.03 -21.14 22.81
CA ALA A 56 17.84 -21.54 23.96
C ALA A 56 19.33 -21.69 23.60
N ASN A 57 19.63 -22.09 22.36
CA ASN A 57 20.99 -22.21 21.85
C ASN A 57 21.53 -20.93 21.19
N CYS A 58 20.73 -19.85 21.14
CA CYS A 58 21.14 -18.62 20.51
C CYS A 58 22.07 -17.82 21.43
N ASP A 59 23.33 -17.68 21.04
CA ASP A 59 24.25 -16.76 21.67
C ASP A 59 24.08 -15.35 21.09
N PHE A 60 23.24 -14.52 21.73
CA PHE A 60 23.08 -13.13 21.31
C PHE A 60 24.38 -12.31 21.42
N THR A 61 25.38 -12.76 22.20
CA THR A 61 26.66 -12.04 22.28
C THR A 61 27.46 -12.14 20.98
N SER A 62 27.17 -13.13 20.13
CA SER A 62 27.77 -13.27 18.79
C SER A 62 27.18 -12.31 17.73
N LEU A 63 26.05 -11.66 18.01
CA LEU A 63 25.45 -10.70 17.08
C LEU A 63 26.37 -9.48 16.88
N PRO A 64 26.37 -8.84 15.69
CA PRO A 64 27.10 -7.60 15.50
C PRO A 64 26.52 -6.48 16.38
N ASP A 65 27.27 -5.39 16.51
CA ASP A 65 26.84 -4.25 17.34
C ASP A 65 25.57 -3.57 16.81
N ALA A 66 25.33 -3.63 15.50
CA ALA A 66 24.16 -3.07 14.85
C ALA A 66 23.44 -4.14 14.01
N PHE A 67 22.16 -4.33 14.26
CA PHE A 67 21.33 -5.32 13.58
C PHE A 67 19.85 -4.90 13.57
N ALA A 68 19.07 -5.58 12.74
CA ALA A 68 17.62 -5.54 12.75
C ALA A 68 17.09 -6.94 13.12
N VAL A 69 16.06 -7.00 13.95
CA VAL A 69 15.26 -8.21 14.15
C VAL A 69 13.83 -7.94 13.72
N LYS A 70 13.26 -8.84 12.92
CA LYS A 70 11.91 -8.69 12.38
C LYS A 70 11.17 -10.03 12.29
N PRO A 71 9.82 -10.03 12.32
CA PRO A 71 9.05 -11.23 12.04
C PRO A 71 9.20 -11.64 10.58
N ASP A 72 9.40 -12.93 10.33
CA ASP A 72 9.51 -13.49 8.98
C ASP A 72 8.23 -13.24 8.18
N ARG A 73 7.06 -13.35 8.84
CA ARG A 73 5.74 -13.17 8.22
C ARG A 73 5.04 -11.84 8.57
N GLY A 74 5.72 -10.90 9.23
CA GLY A 74 5.14 -9.60 9.61
C GLY A 74 4.85 -8.65 8.43
N ARG A 75 3.98 -7.64 8.62
CA ARG A 75 3.69 -6.56 7.64
C ARG A 75 3.84 -5.17 8.26
N ARG A 76 3.95 -4.14 7.40
CA ARG A 76 3.96 -2.70 7.76
C ARG A 76 5.06 -2.27 8.75
N GLY A 77 6.11 -3.08 8.92
CA GLY A 77 7.19 -2.80 9.87
C GLY A 77 6.82 -3.06 11.33
N GLU A 78 5.70 -3.73 11.60
CA GLU A 78 5.35 -4.16 12.95
C GLU A 78 6.29 -5.26 13.44
N GLY A 79 6.63 -5.22 14.73
CA GLY A 79 7.56 -6.16 15.33
C GLY A 79 9.02 -5.97 14.94
N VAL A 80 9.36 -4.96 14.14
CA VAL A 80 10.75 -4.66 13.78
C VAL A 80 11.44 -3.89 14.91
N ILE A 81 12.55 -4.43 15.40
CA ILE A 81 13.46 -3.72 16.30
C ILE A 81 14.75 -3.44 15.54
N LEU A 82 15.20 -2.18 15.61
CA LEU A 82 16.42 -1.69 14.97
C LEU A 82 17.42 -1.29 16.05
N VAL A 83 18.60 -1.90 16.02
CA VAL A 83 19.70 -1.72 16.96
C VAL A 83 20.88 -1.08 16.24
N ASP A 84 21.44 -0.02 16.83
CA ASP A 84 22.53 0.77 16.21
C ASP A 84 23.89 0.68 16.92
N GLY A 85 23.95 -0.02 18.05
CA GLY A 85 25.16 -0.22 18.82
C GLY A 85 24.96 -1.03 20.11
N ARG A 86 26.06 -1.46 20.71
CA ARG A 86 26.09 -2.03 22.06
C ARG A 86 26.24 -0.95 23.13
N VAL A 87 25.64 -1.21 24.28
CA VAL A 87 25.76 -0.39 25.49
C VAL A 87 25.83 -1.32 26.71
N ASP A 88 26.21 -0.78 27.86
CA ASP A 88 26.21 -1.55 29.11
C ASP A 88 24.82 -2.13 29.38
N GLY A 89 24.74 -3.45 29.55
CA GLY A 89 23.49 -4.17 29.80
C GLY A 89 22.68 -4.59 28.55
N GLY A 90 23.14 -4.28 27.33
CA GLY A 90 22.49 -4.77 26.11
C GLY A 90 22.82 -3.98 24.85
N TRP A 91 21.79 -3.54 24.14
CA TRP A 91 21.89 -2.84 22.86
C TRP A 91 21.09 -1.56 22.85
N ARG A 92 21.57 -0.53 22.16
CA ARG A 92 20.82 0.71 21.94
C ARG A 92 19.95 0.56 20.70
N GLN A 93 18.66 0.78 20.89
CA GLN A 93 17.69 0.87 19.80
C GLN A 93 17.72 2.26 19.16
N LEU A 94 17.27 2.37 17.90
CA LEU A 94 17.17 3.66 17.21
C LEU A 94 16.19 4.65 17.87
N ASN A 95 15.26 4.17 18.70
CA ASN A 95 14.38 5.04 19.49
C ASN A 95 15.05 5.60 20.76
N GLY A 96 16.32 5.23 21.03
CA GLY A 96 17.09 5.65 22.20
C GLY A 96 16.97 4.71 23.42
N GLU A 97 16.08 3.72 23.38
CA GLU A 97 15.90 2.77 24.49
C GLU A 97 16.98 1.68 24.51
N VAL A 98 17.23 1.12 25.69
CA VAL A 98 18.13 -0.04 25.85
C VAL A 98 17.33 -1.33 25.72
N LEU A 99 17.69 -2.15 24.74
CA LEU A 99 17.21 -3.51 24.57
C LEU A 99 18.12 -4.46 25.35
N THR A 100 17.63 -4.98 26.48
CA THR A 100 18.36 -6.00 27.25
C THR A 100 18.22 -7.39 26.59
N PRO A 101 19.12 -8.34 26.88
CA PRO A 101 18.98 -9.72 26.42
C PRO A 101 17.62 -10.34 26.76
N ALA A 102 17.10 -10.10 27.98
CA ALA A 102 15.79 -10.59 28.40
C ALA A 102 14.64 -9.98 27.58
N MET A 103 14.73 -8.69 27.23
CA MET A 103 13.75 -8.04 26.35
C MET A 103 13.80 -8.60 24.93
N LEU A 104 15.00 -8.82 24.39
CA LEU A 104 15.19 -9.45 23.08
C LEU A 104 14.63 -10.88 23.05
N THR A 105 14.94 -11.71 24.05
CA THR A 105 14.37 -13.06 24.20
C THR A 105 12.85 -13.02 24.21
N ARG A 106 12.26 -12.12 25.02
CA ARG A 106 10.80 -11.97 25.09
C ARG A 106 10.22 -11.55 23.75
N HIS A 107 10.86 -10.63 23.04
CA HIS A 107 10.43 -10.19 21.72
C HIS A 107 10.47 -11.32 20.68
N VAL A 108 11.55 -12.10 20.65
CA VAL A 108 11.67 -13.27 19.78
C VAL A 108 10.57 -14.29 20.08
N ARG A 109 10.23 -14.54 21.35
CA ARG A 109 9.11 -15.41 21.72
C ARG A 109 7.76 -14.92 21.20
N ARG A 110 7.50 -13.61 21.28
CA ARG A 110 6.28 -13.00 20.75
C ARG A 110 6.18 -13.17 19.23
N ILE A 111 7.30 -13.01 18.52
CA ILE A 111 7.38 -13.31 17.08
C ILE A 111 7.04 -14.78 16.85
N MET A 112 7.73 -15.70 17.52
CA MET A 112 7.53 -17.14 17.36
C MET A 112 6.09 -17.59 17.64
N ALA A 113 5.43 -16.95 18.62
CA ALA A 113 4.04 -17.17 18.95
C ALA A 113 3.05 -16.64 17.89
N GLY A 114 3.53 -15.93 16.87
CA GLY A 114 2.70 -15.38 15.80
C GLY A 114 1.94 -14.12 16.19
N GLU A 115 2.23 -13.49 17.34
CA GLU A 115 1.57 -12.26 17.81
C GLU A 115 1.75 -11.08 16.86
N LEU A 116 2.79 -11.12 16.01
CA LEU A 116 3.21 -10.06 15.11
C LEU A 116 3.11 -10.48 13.62
N SER A 117 2.38 -11.58 13.37
CA SER A 117 2.27 -12.25 12.08
C SER A 117 0.89 -12.11 11.47
N LEU A 118 0.81 -12.35 10.16
CA LEU A 118 -0.33 -12.05 9.31
C LEU A 118 -1.69 -12.66 9.68
N GLU A 119 -1.70 -13.72 10.48
CA GLU A 119 -2.88 -14.55 10.74
C GLU A 119 -3.09 -14.85 12.23
N GLY A 120 -2.39 -14.13 13.13
CA GLY A 120 -2.64 -14.14 14.58
C GLY A 120 -2.61 -15.51 15.30
N SER A 121 -2.19 -16.60 14.66
CA SER A 121 -2.24 -17.96 15.23
C SER A 121 -1.24 -18.97 14.63
N ASN A 122 -0.37 -18.53 13.72
CA ASN A 122 0.64 -19.40 13.10
C ASN A 122 2.03 -19.14 13.68
N ALA A 123 2.76 -20.22 14.00
CA ALA A 123 4.17 -20.14 14.40
C ALA A 123 4.97 -19.35 13.35
N ASP A 124 5.76 -18.38 13.78
CA ASP A 124 6.62 -17.55 12.93
C ASP A 124 8.10 -17.72 13.33
N ALA A 125 9.00 -17.06 12.60
CA ALA A 125 10.42 -17.01 12.94
C ALA A 125 10.92 -15.57 13.09
N ALA A 126 11.80 -15.35 14.07
CA ALA A 126 12.53 -14.10 14.20
C ALA A 126 13.74 -14.12 13.25
N LEU A 127 13.75 -13.21 12.29
CA LEU A 127 14.80 -13.04 11.31
C LEU A 127 15.72 -11.89 11.72
N PHE A 128 17.01 -12.19 11.89
CA PHE A 128 18.05 -11.21 12.20
C PHE A 128 18.86 -10.87 10.95
N GLU A 129 19.08 -9.58 10.73
CA GLU A 129 19.80 -9.02 9.58
C GLU A 129 20.74 -7.90 10.03
N PRO A 130 21.80 -7.56 9.28
CA PRO A 130 22.56 -6.35 9.55
C PRO A 130 21.65 -5.12 9.48
N LEU A 131 21.93 -4.12 10.33
CA LEU A 131 21.30 -2.83 10.19
C LEU A 131 21.74 -2.22 8.85
N ILE A 132 20.77 -1.91 7.99
CA ILE A 132 21.03 -1.19 6.75
C ILE A 132 21.34 0.28 7.07
N ARG A 133 22.44 0.78 6.53
CA ARG A 133 22.83 2.19 6.64
C ARG A 133 22.68 2.84 5.28
N THR A 134 21.84 3.86 5.20
CA THR A 134 21.54 4.56 3.95
C THR A 134 22.80 5.15 3.34
N HIS A 135 23.02 4.91 2.05
CA HIS A 135 24.12 5.49 1.29
C HIS A 135 24.14 7.04 1.41
N PRO A 136 25.32 7.69 1.58
CA PRO A 136 25.42 9.13 1.83
C PRO A 136 24.67 10.02 0.83
N ASP A 137 24.75 9.72 -0.47
CA ASP A 137 24.06 10.48 -1.52
C ASP A 137 22.53 10.43 -1.41
N PHE A 138 22.01 9.40 -0.76
CA PHE A 138 20.59 9.21 -0.50
C PHE A 138 20.20 9.75 0.88
N ALA A 139 21.09 9.60 1.87
CA ALA A 139 20.93 10.11 3.23
C ALA A 139 20.80 11.64 3.26
N ARG A 140 21.48 12.38 2.38
CA ARG A 140 21.36 13.85 2.31
C ARG A 140 19.96 14.36 1.96
N LEU A 141 19.13 13.54 1.33
CA LEU A 141 17.78 13.94 0.92
C LEU A 141 16.78 13.84 2.07
N VAL A 142 17.06 13.02 3.07
CA VAL A 142 16.13 12.64 4.15
C VAL A 142 16.66 13.10 5.52
N PRO A 143 15.79 13.41 6.49
CA PRO A 143 16.24 13.88 7.80
C PRO A 143 16.82 12.74 8.63
N TYR A 144 16.22 11.54 8.53
CA TYR A 144 16.62 10.29 9.15
C TYR A 144 15.74 9.16 8.60
N GLY A 145 16.07 7.92 8.95
CA GLY A 145 15.35 6.73 8.48
C GLY A 145 15.93 6.14 7.20
N LEU A 146 15.18 5.22 6.61
CA LEU A 146 15.63 4.45 5.45
C LEU A 146 14.76 4.77 4.23
N PRO A 147 15.25 5.59 3.27
CA PRO A 147 14.59 5.74 1.98
C PRO A 147 14.67 4.44 1.20
N ASP A 148 13.60 4.15 0.48
CA ASP A 148 13.53 2.98 -0.39
C ASP A 148 13.20 3.37 -1.83
N ILE A 149 13.42 2.42 -2.74
CA ILE A 149 13.12 2.50 -4.16
C ILE A 149 12.13 1.37 -4.45
N ARG A 150 10.96 1.71 -4.98
CA ARG A 150 9.99 0.74 -5.49
C ARG A 150 10.04 0.69 -7.00
N ILE A 151 10.23 -0.51 -7.55
CA ILE A 151 10.14 -0.78 -8.99
C ILE A 151 9.05 -1.83 -9.24
N ILE A 152 8.04 -1.49 -10.04
CA ILE A 152 7.06 -2.47 -10.51
C ILE A 152 7.57 -3.12 -11.78
N CYS A 153 7.61 -4.44 -11.81
CA CYS A 153 8.04 -5.25 -12.94
C CYS A 153 6.90 -6.11 -13.49
N PHE A 154 6.90 -6.28 -14.82
CA PHE A 154 6.16 -7.31 -15.53
C PHE A 154 7.18 -8.26 -16.16
N GLY A 155 7.29 -9.48 -15.63
CA GLY A 155 8.41 -10.36 -15.99
C GLY A 155 9.75 -9.67 -15.70
N ASP A 156 10.65 -9.70 -16.68
CA ASP A 156 11.95 -9.01 -16.62
C ASP A 156 11.89 -7.55 -17.11
N ILE A 157 10.69 -6.98 -17.31
CA ILE A 157 10.48 -5.63 -17.84
C ILE A 157 10.06 -4.69 -16.70
N PRO A 158 10.91 -3.73 -16.28
CA PRO A 158 10.52 -2.66 -15.38
C PRO A 158 9.46 -1.76 -16.03
N LEU A 159 8.39 -1.45 -15.30
CA LEU A 159 7.28 -0.64 -15.78
C LEU A 159 7.31 0.77 -15.22
N MET A 160 7.54 0.91 -13.93
CA MET A 160 7.45 2.20 -13.23
C MET A 160 8.26 2.15 -11.95
N ALA A 161 8.85 3.29 -11.59
CA ALA A 161 9.65 3.41 -10.38
C ALA A 161 9.29 4.67 -9.59
N MET A 162 9.50 4.59 -8.29
CA MET A 162 9.52 5.73 -7.39
C MET A 162 10.52 5.47 -6.26
N THR A 163 11.04 6.52 -5.65
CA THR A 163 11.62 6.45 -4.31
C THR A 163 10.62 7.00 -3.30
N ARG A 164 10.60 6.41 -2.10
CA ARG A 164 9.87 6.93 -0.95
C ARG A 164 10.89 7.51 0.02
N LEU A 165 10.78 8.81 0.26
CA LEU A 165 11.71 9.58 1.09
C LEU A 165 11.04 9.88 2.44
N PRO A 166 11.56 9.32 3.55
CA PRO A 166 11.05 9.61 4.88
C PRO A 166 11.09 11.09 5.26
N THR A 167 10.14 11.51 6.07
CA THR A 167 10.04 12.85 6.64
C THR A 167 10.04 12.77 8.17
N VAL A 168 10.13 13.93 8.83
CA VAL A 168 9.87 14.04 10.27
C VAL A 168 8.45 13.57 10.60
N GLU A 169 7.47 13.94 9.77
CA GLU A 169 6.06 13.54 9.92
C GLU A 169 5.89 12.03 9.84
N SER A 170 6.60 11.37 8.90
CA SER A 170 6.60 9.91 8.79
C SER A 170 7.45 9.20 9.82
N ARG A 171 8.04 9.94 10.76
CA ARG A 171 8.92 9.42 11.81
C ARG A 171 10.04 8.55 11.23
N GLY A 172 10.60 8.95 10.09
CA GLY A 172 11.69 8.22 9.44
C GLY A 172 11.25 6.96 8.67
N ARG A 173 9.95 6.78 8.43
CA ARG A 173 9.41 5.63 7.66
C ARG A 173 9.17 6.00 6.20
N ALA A 174 9.52 5.10 5.28
CA ALA A 174 9.25 5.23 3.84
C ALA A 174 7.82 4.78 3.48
N ASN A 175 6.81 5.39 4.11
CA ASN A 175 5.40 5.09 3.91
C ASN A 175 4.63 6.37 3.53
N LEU A 176 4.10 6.40 2.30
CA LEU A 176 3.39 7.55 1.75
C LEU A 176 2.15 7.92 2.58
N HIS A 177 1.45 6.94 3.15
CA HIS A 177 0.27 7.17 4.00
C HIS A 177 0.64 7.71 5.39
N GLN A 178 1.92 7.69 5.76
CA GLN A 178 2.43 8.26 7.00
C GLN A 178 3.14 9.60 6.76
N GLY A 179 2.99 10.21 5.59
CA GLY A 179 3.61 11.52 5.29
C GLY A 179 5.01 11.43 4.70
N ALA A 180 5.42 10.27 4.16
CA ALA A 180 6.64 10.21 3.34
C ALA A 180 6.41 10.82 1.96
N VAL A 181 7.45 11.40 1.37
CA VAL A 181 7.42 11.93 0.01
C VAL A 181 7.54 10.78 -0.99
N GLY A 182 6.71 10.80 -2.03
CA GLY A 182 6.86 9.92 -3.20
C GLY A 182 7.54 10.67 -4.34
N ALA A 183 8.68 10.19 -4.81
CA ALA A 183 9.43 10.81 -5.91
C ALA A 183 9.53 9.86 -7.11
N ALA A 184 9.04 10.28 -8.27
CA ALA A 184 9.06 9.51 -9.50
C ALA A 184 10.45 9.50 -10.13
N ILE A 185 10.91 8.32 -10.55
CA ILE A 185 12.26 8.13 -11.10
C ILE A 185 12.17 7.78 -12.59
N ASP A 186 12.96 8.46 -13.42
CA ASP A 186 13.08 8.12 -14.83
C ASP A 186 14.00 6.89 -15.04
N PHE A 187 13.65 5.99 -15.97
CA PHE A 187 14.47 4.80 -16.21
C PHE A 187 15.76 5.06 -17.02
N ALA A 188 15.85 6.19 -17.73
CA ALA A 188 16.97 6.44 -18.63
C ALA A 188 18.25 6.82 -17.85
N GLY A 189 18.13 7.75 -16.92
CA GLY A 189 19.23 8.24 -16.09
C GLY A 189 19.08 7.95 -14.60
N GLY A 190 17.88 7.56 -14.14
CA GLY A 190 17.66 7.34 -12.70
C GLY A 190 17.50 8.63 -11.92
N SER A 191 17.03 9.70 -12.55
CA SER A 191 16.82 11.00 -11.93
C SER A 191 15.38 11.14 -11.46
N ILE A 192 15.19 11.86 -10.35
CA ILE A 192 13.86 12.23 -9.89
C ILE A 192 13.32 13.32 -10.81
N PHE A 193 12.18 13.08 -11.48
CA PHE A 193 11.56 14.07 -12.37
C PHE A 193 10.29 14.71 -11.79
N ARG A 194 9.76 14.13 -10.71
CA ARG A 194 8.55 14.62 -10.02
C ARG A 194 8.55 14.15 -8.57
N ALA A 195 8.03 14.93 -7.63
CA ALA A 195 7.82 14.50 -6.26
C ALA A 195 6.49 15.01 -5.70
N VAL A 196 5.89 14.23 -4.80
CA VAL A 196 4.60 14.56 -4.15
C VAL A 196 4.63 14.26 -2.66
N LEU A 197 3.92 15.07 -1.89
CA LEU A 197 3.54 14.80 -0.51
C LEU A 197 2.02 14.79 -0.42
N GLY A 198 1.43 13.62 -0.14
CA GLY A 198 -0.01 13.45 -0.27
C GLY A 198 -0.46 13.67 -1.72
N GLN A 199 -1.22 14.73 -1.98
CA GLN A 199 -1.65 15.13 -3.32
C GLN A 199 -0.86 16.33 -3.88
N ASP A 200 -0.04 16.96 -3.05
CA ASP A 200 0.66 18.19 -3.42
C ASP A 200 1.97 17.86 -4.13
N GLU A 201 2.19 18.48 -5.29
CA GLU A 201 3.46 18.40 -5.99
C GLU A 201 4.48 19.33 -5.33
N ILE A 202 5.66 18.78 -5.04
CA ILE A 202 6.73 19.49 -4.35
C ILE A 202 8.04 19.36 -5.14
N ALA A 203 8.88 20.38 -5.07
CA ALA A 203 10.22 20.36 -5.65
C ALA A 203 11.33 20.16 -4.60
N VAL A 204 10.99 20.37 -3.32
CA VAL A 204 11.93 20.32 -2.19
C VAL A 204 11.40 19.40 -1.10
N HIS A 205 12.30 18.71 -0.43
CA HIS A 205 11.95 17.83 0.68
C HIS A 205 11.53 18.64 1.91
N PRO A 206 10.35 18.38 2.52
CA PRO A 206 9.76 19.25 3.54
C PRO A 206 10.57 19.29 4.84
N SER A 207 11.31 18.23 5.16
CA SER A 207 12.08 18.16 6.42
C SER A 207 13.53 18.60 6.31
N THR A 208 14.11 18.61 5.11
CA THR A 208 15.56 18.88 4.90
C THR A 208 15.80 20.10 4.02
N GLY A 209 14.79 20.55 3.27
CA GLY A 209 14.93 21.60 2.26
C GLY A 209 15.72 21.16 1.02
N ALA A 210 16.12 19.89 0.92
CA ALA A 210 16.87 19.38 -0.22
C ALA A 210 16.04 19.50 -1.52
N SER A 211 16.65 19.98 -2.60
CA SER A 211 16.03 19.93 -3.92
C SER A 211 15.89 18.47 -4.34
N LEU A 212 14.72 18.09 -4.87
CA LEU A 212 14.44 16.72 -5.27
C LEU A 212 14.55 16.53 -6.78
N ILE A 213 14.08 17.51 -7.56
CA ILE A 213 13.98 17.37 -9.01
C ILE A 213 15.37 17.44 -9.64
N GLY A 214 15.69 16.47 -10.49
CA GLY A 214 16.99 16.29 -11.12
C GLY A 214 17.97 15.46 -10.28
N GLU A 215 17.62 15.09 -9.04
CA GLU A 215 18.52 14.30 -8.21
C GLU A 215 18.64 12.87 -8.72
N ALA A 216 19.88 12.42 -8.91
CA ALA A 216 20.18 11.08 -9.39
C ALA A 216 20.18 10.06 -8.24
N ILE A 217 19.52 8.93 -8.47
CA ILE A 217 19.51 7.80 -7.54
C ILE A 217 20.84 7.04 -7.65
N PRO A 218 21.60 6.85 -6.56
CA PRO A 218 22.86 6.12 -6.60
C PRO A 218 22.62 4.64 -6.96
N PHE A 219 23.53 4.05 -7.73
CA PHE A 219 23.46 2.65 -8.19
C PHE A 219 22.17 2.30 -8.96
N TRP A 220 21.62 3.26 -9.71
CA TRP A 220 20.34 3.09 -10.39
C TRP A 220 20.30 1.88 -11.34
N HIS A 221 21.33 1.71 -12.17
CA HIS A 221 21.37 0.61 -13.14
C HIS A 221 21.45 -0.75 -12.44
N GLU A 222 22.19 -0.86 -11.35
CA GLU A 222 22.26 -2.04 -10.50
C GLU A 222 20.90 -2.33 -9.84
N ALA A 223 20.19 -1.30 -9.36
CA ALA A 223 18.87 -1.42 -8.76
C ALA A 223 17.84 -1.97 -9.76
N VAL A 224 17.82 -1.40 -10.98
CA VAL A 224 16.98 -1.90 -12.07
C VAL A 224 17.36 -3.34 -12.43
N ALA A 225 18.66 -3.65 -12.52
CA ALA A 225 19.11 -5.01 -12.84
C ALA A 225 18.70 -6.03 -11.77
N ALA A 226 18.76 -5.67 -10.49
CA ALA A 226 18.30 -6.49 -9.38
C ALA A 226 16.78 -6.74 -9.47
N ALA A 227 15.98 -5.68 -9.64
CA ALA A 227 14.52 -5.79 -9.73
C ALA A 227 14.05 -6.70 -10.88
N ARG A 228 14.72 -6.63 -12.04
CA ARG A 228 14.41 -7.49 -13.20
C ARG A 228 14.59 -8.98 -12.91
N ARG A 229 15.50 -9.35 -12.02
CA ARG A 229 15.76 -10.75 -11.66
C ARG A 229 14.75 -11.31 -10.65
N CYS A 230 14.11 -10.47 -9.85
CA CYS A 230 13.15 -10.89 -8.82
C CYS A 230 11.97 -11.67 -9.39
N SER A 231 11.43 -11.27 -10.54
CA SER A 231 10.29 -11.95 -11.17
C SER A 231 10.58 -13.43 -11.44
N ALA A 232 11.71 -13.73 -12.09
CA ALA A 232 12.10 -15.09 -12.42
C ALA A 232 12.47 -15.91 -11.17
N ALA A 233 13.18 -15.30 -10.21
CA ALA A 233 13.58 -15.97 -8.96
C ALA A 233 12.37 -16.43 -8.13
N LEU A 234 11.32 -15.62 -8.08
CA LEU A 234 10.14 -15.86 -7.25
C LEU A 234 8.99 -16.53 -8.02
N GLY A 235 9.02 -16.55 -9.35
CA GLY A 235 7.92 -17.07 -10.16
C GLY A 235 6.71 -16.13 -10.22
N LEU A 236 6.93 -14.82 -10.02
CA LEU A 236 5.90 -13.78 -10.05
C LEU A 236 5.96 -13.02 -11.37
N GLY A 237 4.96 -13.17 -12.24
CA GLY A 237 4.88 -12.45 -13.52
C GLY A 237 4.55 -10.96 -13.39
N TYR A 238 3.98 -10.51 -12.27
CA TYR A 238 3.81 -9.11 -11.90
C TYR A 238 4.23 -8.91 -10.43
N VAL A 239 5.17 -8.03 -10.16
CA VAL A 239 5.77 -7.87 -8.81
C VAL A 239 6.19 -6.42 -8.56
N GLY A 240 6.00 -5.93 -7.35
CA GLY A 240 6.70 -4.74 -6.87
C GLY A 240 7.94 -5.15 -6.10
N VAL A 241 9.09 -4.60 -6.45
CA VAL A 241 10.36 -4.86 -5.78
C VAL A 241 10.73 -3.62 -5.00
N ASP A 242 11.00 -3.78 -3.71
CA ASP A 242 11.43 -2.70 -2.83
C ASP A 242 12.92 -2.89 -2.50
N LEU A 243 13.70 -1.87 -2.83
CA LEU A 243 15.15 -1.87 -2.74
C LEU A 243 15.62 -0.72 -1.87
N VAL A 244 16.80 -0.87 -1.30
CA VAL A 244 17.53 0.20 -0.62
C VAL A 244 18.97 0.23 -1.10
N ILE A 245 19.63 1.36 -0.89
CA ILE A 245 21.06 1.52 -1.18
C ILE A 245 21.79 1.62 0.15
N ASP A 246 22.47 0.53 0.52
CA ASP A 246 23.32 0.45 1.70
C ASP A 246 24.68 1.09 1.42
N GLU A 247 25.24 1.81 2.39
CA GLU A 247 26.52 2.51 2.25
C GLU A 247 27.69 1.55 1.96
N ALA A 248 27.66 0.34 2.51
CA ALA A 248 28.73 -0.63 2.40
C ALA A 248 28.47 -1.70 1.34
N ARG A 249 27.21 -2.10 1.16
CA ARG A 249 26.81 -3.23 0.29
C ARG A 249 26.13 -2.80 -1.01
N GLY A 250 25.87 -1.51 -1.20
CA GLY A 250 25.17 -0.99 -2.37
C GLY A 250 23.70 -1.44 -2.41
N VAL A 251 23.20 -1.78 -3.60
CA VAL A 251 21.80 -2.19 -3.79
C VAL A 251 21.47 -3.44 -2.97
N GLN A 252 20.40 -3.39 -2.19
CA GLN A 252 19.84 -4.54 -1.47
C GLN A 252 18.33 -4.61 -1.72
N VAL A 253 17.82 -5.77 -2.14
CA VAL A 253 16.37 -6.02 -2.21
C VAL A 253 15.87 -6.38 -0.81
N LEU A 254 14.96 -5.57 -0.26
CA LEU A 254 14.40 -5.78 1.07
C LEU A 254 13.18 -6.68 1.05
N GLU A 255 12.27 -6.42 0.12
CA GLU A 255 11.02 -7.17 -0.02
C GLU A 255 10.53 -7.20 -1.47
N CYS A 256 9.74 -8.22 -1.77
CA CYS A 256 9.00 -8.35 -3.01
C CYS A 256 7.51 -8.47 -2.69
N ASN A 257 6.69 -7.69 -3.37
CA ASN A 257 5.26 -7.58 -3.15
C ASN A 257 4.50 -8.16 -4.34
N ALA A 258 3.75 -9.24 -4.13
CA ALA A 258 2.88 -9.81 -5.16
C ALA A 258 1.71 -8.86 -5.53
N TYR A 259 1.29 -8.01 -4.58
CA TYR A 259 0.20 -7.03 -4.74
C TYR A 259 0.71 -5.59 -4.56
N PRO A 260 1.58 -5.08 -5.44
CA PRO A 260 2.14 -3.75 -5.24
C PRO A 260 1.06 -2.66 -5.31
N GLY A 261 1.19 -1.66 -4.42
CA GLY A 261 0.30 -0.51 -4.35
C GLY A 261 0.34 0.34 -5.63
N LEU A 262 -0.78 0.98 -5.96
CA LEU A 262 -0.96 1.73 -7.21
C LEU A 262 -0.68 3.23 -7.10
N GLU A 263 -0.36 3.73 -5.90
CA GLU A 263 -0.02 5.14 -5.64
C GLU A 263 1.16 5.63 -6.48
N ILE A 264 2.04 4.71 -6.88
CA ILE A 264 3.15 4.98 -7.80
C ILE A 264 2.69 5.64 -9.12
N GLN A 265 1.45 5.38 -9.58
CA GLN A 265 0.87 6.02 -10.76
C GLN A 265 0.59 7.52 -10.51
N ASN A 266 0.13 7.87 -9.32
CA ASN A 266 -0.13 9.25 -8.91
C ASN A 266 1.19 9.99 -8.74
N VAL A 267 2.18 9.37 -8.09
CA VAL A 267 3.55 9.90 -7.96
C VAL A 267 4.14 10.21 -9.35
N ASN A 268 3.99 9.29 -10.30
CA ASN A 268 4.49 9.44 -11.67
C ASN A 268 3.59 10.31 -12.58
N ALA A 269 2.43 10.77 -12.10
CA ALA A 269 1.38 11.41 -12.92
C ALA A 269 1.09 10.63 -14.23
N ALA A 270 1.17 9.30 -14.20
CA ALA A 270 1.09 8.45 -15.37
C ALA A 270 0.55 7.06 -15.05
N GLY A 271 -0.37 6.56 -15.89
CA GLY A 271 -0.95 5.23 -15.72
C GLY A 271 -0.03 4.06 -16.12
N LEU A 272 -0.21 2.91 -15.47
CA LEU A 272 0.50 1.65 -15.72
C LEU A 272 -0.12 0.82 -16.85
N ALA A 273 -1.41 0.98 -17.18
CA ALA A 273 -2.12 0.05 -18.06
C ALA A 273 -1.50 -0.01 -19.48
N GLY A 274 -1.11 1.14 -20.01
CA GLY A 274 -0.42 1.21 -21.31
C GLY A 274 0.93 0.50 -21.28
N ARG A 275 1.70 0.68 -20.20
CA ARG A 275 3.02 0.06 -20.00
C ARG A 275 2.91 -1.46 -19.85
N VAL A 276 1.92 -1.93 -19.10
CA VAL A 276 1.59 -3.37 -19.01
C VAL A 276 1.28 -3.94 -20.40
N ALA A 277 0.40 -3.30 -21.17
CA ALA A 277 0.04 -3.79 -22.50
C ALA A 277 1.23 -3.82 -23.47
N GLN A 278 2.17 -2.87 -23.35
CA GLN A 278 3.43 -2.87 -24.10
C GLN A 278 4.35 -4.01 -23.66
N ALA A 279 4.55 -4.20 -22.35
CA ALA A 279 5.37 -5.28 -21.82
C ALA A 279 4.82 -6.67 -22.21
N GLU A 280 3.49 -6.84 -22.18
CA GLU A 280 2.83 -8.06 -22.64
C GLU A 280 3.07 -8.35 -24.12
N ARG A 281 3.04 -7.32 -24.97
CA ARG A 281 3.37 -7.46 -26.39
C ARG A 281 4.84 -7.86 -26.56
N ALA A 282 5.76 -7.12 -25.93
CA ALA A 282 7.18 -7.39 -26.00
C ALA A 282 7.54 -8.83 -25.55
N LEU A 283 6.94 -9.34 -24.47
CA LEU A 283 7.17 -10.70 -24.00
C LEU A 283 6.53 -11.78 -24.89
N ARG A 284 5.38 -11.48 -25.51
CA ARG A 284 4.79 -12.37 -26.52
C ARG A 284 5.68 -12.46 -27.76
N ASP A 285 6.19 -11.34 -28.23
CA ASP A 285 7.07 -11.29 -29.42
C ASP A 285 8.40 -12.01 -29.18
N ARG A 286 8.91 -12.02 -27.94
CA ARG A 286 10.09 -12.82 -27.55
C ARG A 286 9.81 -14.33 -27.54
N ARG A 287 8.57 -14.76 -27.30
CA ARG A 287 8.16 -16.17 -27.24
C ARG A 287 7.68 -16.71 -28.59
N SER A 288 7.24 -15.85 -29.49
CA SER A 288 7.00 -16.22 -30.89
C SER A 288 8.30 -16.75 -31.48
N PRO A 289 8.31 -17.93 -32.12
CA PRO A 289 9.49 -18.39 -32.84
C PRO A 289 9.85 -17.28 -33.82
N ARG A 290 11.02 -16.66 -33.66
CA ARG A 290 11.63 -15.95 -34.80
C ARG A 290 11.52 -16.93 -35.96
N GLN A 291 10.85 -16.54 -37.04
CA GLN A 291 10.85 -17.27 -38.30
C GLN A 291 12.31 -17.33 -38.77
N PHE A 292 13.07 -18.26 -38.21
CA PHE A 292 14.24 -18.79 -38.85
C PHE A 292 13.70 -19.58 -40.03
N SER A 293 13.97 -19.07 -41.22
CA SER A 293 13.85 -19.78 -42.48
C SER A 293 14.56 -21.13 -42.35
N ALA A 294 13.80 -22.17 -42.00
CA ALA A 294 14.27 -23.53 -41.92
C ALA A 294 14.36 -24.10 -43.33
N GLN A 295 15.45 -23.78 -44.02
CA GLN A 295 15.93 -24.59 -45.11
C GLN A 295 16.59 -25.83 -44.48
N GLY A 296 15.76 -26.88 -44.34
CA GLY A 296 16.14 -28.28 -44.23
C GLY A 296 17.07 -28.70 -43.09
N ARG A 297 16.51 -29.39 -42.09
CA ARG A 297 17.05 -30.70 -41.69
C ARG A 297 16.02 -31.52 -40.92
N LYS A 298 15.83 -32.74 -41.40
CA LYS A 298 14.91 -33.76 -40.92
C LYS A 298 15.33 -34.30 -39.55
N SER A 299 14.32 -34.57 -38.73
CA SER A 299 14.18 -35.68 -37.77
C SER A 299 15.39 -36.09 -36.92
N ASP A 300 15.24 -36.03 -35.59
CA ASP A 300 15.12 -37.28 -34.85
C ASP A 300 14.32 -37.09 -33.55
N ASN A 301 13.44 -38.05 -33.30
CA ASN A 301 12.41 -38.03 -32.27
C ASN A 301 12.77 -39.12 -31.26
N ARG A 302 13.47 -38.78 -30.17
CA ARG A 302 13.73 -39.73 -29.08
C ARG A 302 13.73 -39.07 -27.70
N LEU A 303 12.85 -39.63 -26.87
CA LEU A 303 12.89 -39.78 -25.40
C LEU A 303 12.18 -38.72 -24.55
N ARG A 304 10.95 -39.10 -24.18
CA ARG A 304 10.28 -38.73 -22.93
C ARG A 304 10.73 -39.66 -21.79
N ASN A 305 10.70 -39.10 -20.58
CA ASN A 305 10.67 -39.72 -19.24
C ASN A 305 11.95 -40.38 -18.73
N VAL A 306 12.53 -39.84 -17.64
CA VAL A 306 12.76 -40.52 -16.35
C VAL A 306 12.98 -39.46 -15.24
N ARG A 307 12.23 -39.60 -14.13
CA ARG A 307 12.43 -38.90 -12.84
C ARG A 307 13.71 -39.40 -12.16
N THR A 308 14.37 -38.60 -11.33
CA THR A 308 14.63 -38.83 -9.88
C THR A 308 15.74 -37.87 -9.39
N LEU A 309 15.52 -37.30 -8.20
CA LEU A 309 16.51 -36.61 -7.38
C LEU A 309 17.74 -37.51 -7.15
N ALA A 310 18.93 -37.05 -7.59
CA ALA A 310 20.24 -37.30 -6.99
C ALA A 310 21.36 -36.92 -7.98
N ALA A 311 21.58 -35.62 -8.20
CA ALA A 311 22.80 -35.14 -8.89
C ALA A 311 23.15 -33.67 -8.57
N VAL A 312 22.74 -33.17 -7.40
CA VAL A 312 23.10 -31.81 -6.92
C VAL A 312 24.50 -31.77 -6.28
N ASN A 313 25.24 -32.88 -6.23
CA ASN A 313 26.50 -32.93 -5.51
C ASN A 313 27.71 -33.31 -6.39
N LYS A 314 27.93 -32.60 -7.51
CA LYS A 314 29.22 -32.64 -8.24
C LYS A 314 29.43 -31.52 -9.28
N PHE A 315 29.24 -30.25 -8.92
CA PHE A 315 29.64 -29.15 -9.82
C PHE A 315 30.12 -27.86 -9.11
N VAL A 316 30.81 -28.02 -7.96
CA VAL A 316 31.45 -26.91 -7.22
C VAL A 316 32.98 -27.03 -7.19
N ARG A 317 33.60 -27.80 -8.08
CA ARG A 317 35.07 -27.73 -8.27
C ARG A 317 35.38 -27.80 -9.76
N THR A 318 36.38 -27.01 -10.17
CA THR A 318 36.93 -26.79 -11.54
C THR A 318 36.00 -26.04 -12.50
N GLN A 319 36.29 -24.85 -13.04
CA GLN A 319 37.56 -24.15 -13.25
C GLN A 319 37.38 -22.61 -13.21
N ALA A 320 38.25 -21.94 -12.49
CA ALA A 320 38.71 -20.60 -12.82
C ALA A 320 40.00 -20.75 -13.63
N GLY A 321 40.10 -20.04 -14.76
CA GLY A 321 41.34 -19.88 -15.51
C GLY A 321 41.15 -20.01 -17.01
N GLN A 322 41.59 -18.97 -17.73
CA GLN A 322 41.75 -18.86 -19.19
C GLN A 322 40.43 -18.50 -19.95
N PHE A 323 40.31 -17.44 -20.74
CA PHE A 323 41.27 -16.66 -21.53
C PHE A 323 40.80 -15.21 -21.65
N GLY A 324 41.73 -14.27 -21.48
CA GLY A 324 41.63 -12.92 -22.04
C GLY A 324 42.55 -12.78 -23.25
N ARG A 325 42.12 -11.91 -24.18
CA ARG A 325 42.83 -11.30 -25.34
C ARG A 325 42.87 -12.12 -26.64
N LEU A 326 42.27 -11.57 -27.71
CA LEU A 326 43.00 -10.90 -28.81
C LEU A 326 42.06 -10.40 -29.94
N TRP A 327 42.22 -9.11 -30.25
CA TRP A 327 42.21 -8.42 -31.55
C TRP A 327 41.03 -8.45 -32.55
N ASN A 328 40.80 -7.25 -33.11
CA ASN A 328 39.83 -6.81 -34.12
C ASN A 328 40.41 -6.97 -35.58
N PRO A 329 39.81 -6.44 -36.67
CA PRO A 329 39.16 -7.19 -37.76
C PRO A 329 39.89 -7.15 -39.13
N PRO A 330 39.26 -7.61 -40.23
CA PRO A 330 39.34 -6.86 -41.48
C PRO A 330 37.99 -6.59 -42.18
N ILE A 331 38.05 -5.62 -43.09
CA ILE A 331 37.01 -4.89 -43.81
C ILE A 331 36.65 -5.55 -45.17
N GLY A 332 35.39 -5.37 -45.61
CA GLY A 332 34.90 -5.49 -47.00
C GLY A 332 33.87 -6.62 -47.18
N ALA A 333 32.70 -6.51 -47.82
CA ALA A 333 32.07 -5.56 -48.73
C ALA A 333 30.53 -5.66 -48.53
N GLY A 334 29.70 -4.62 -48.67
CA GLY A 334 29.30 -4.08 -49.97
C GLY A 334 28.05 -4.74 -50.56
N MET A 335 26.95 -4.94 -49.82
CA MET A 335 25.63 -5.25 -50.45
C MET A 335 24.37 -4.94 -49.61
N GLY A 336 24.50 -4.44 -48.37
CA GLY A 336 23.35 -4.23 -47.48
C GLY A 336 22.62 -2.87 -47.62
N ARG A 337 23.28 -1.84 -48.16
CA ARG A 337 22.71 -0.47 -48.18
C ARG A 337 21.77 -0.20 -49.36
N ALA A 338 21.93 -0.89 -50.49
CA ALA A 338 21.05 -0.70 -51.66
C ALA A 338 19.67 -1.35 -51.46
N VAL A 339 19.60 -2.49 -50.76
CA VAL A 339 18.33 -3.19 -50.49
C VAL A 339 17.51 -2.48 -49.40
N ALA A 340 18.17 -1.87 -48.42
CA ALA A 340 17.49 -1.09 -47.37
C ALA A 340 16.87 0.22 -47.91
N LEU A 341 17.51 0.88 -48.89
CA LEU A 341 16.97 2.08 -49.54
C LEU A 341 15.80 1.77 -50.49
N LEU A 342 15.82 0.61 -51.16
CA LEU A 342 14.70 0.16 -52.01
C LEU A 342 13.45 -0.23 -51.23
N LEU A 343 13.59 -0.78 -50.02
CA LEU A 343 12.46 -1.13 -49.16
C LEU A 343 11.79 0.11 -48.51
N VAL A 344 12.57 1.17 -48.25
CA VAL A 344 12.03 2.45 -47.75
C VAL A 344 11.34 3.23 -48.88
N ALA A 345 11.86 3.18 -50.11
CA ALA A 345 11.24 3.82 -51.26
C ALA A 345 9.92 3.13 -51.70
N ALA A 346 9.82 1.80 -51.55
CA ALA A 346 8.59 1.06 -51.83
C ALA A 346 7.48 1.30 -50.78
N ALA A 347 7.84 1.61 -49.54
CA ALA A 347 6.88 1.93 -48.47
C ALA A 347 6.26 3.34 -48.63
N LEU A 348 6.88 4.23 -49.41
CA LEU A 348 6.42 5.59 -49.66
C LEU A 348 5.48 5.73 -50.88
N LEU A 349 5.20 4.63 -51.60
CA LEU A 349 4.41 4.62 -52.84
C LEU A 349 3.08 3.86 -52.73
N ILE A 350 2.65 3.46 -51.53
CA ILE A 350 1.35 2.82 -51.32
C ILE A 350 0.30 3.92 -51.08
N PRO A 351 -0.76 4.04 -51.93
CA PRO A 351 -1.84 4.97 -51.65
C PRO A 351 -2.58 4.55 -50.38
N GLU A 352 -2.84 5.51 -49.49
CA GLU A 352 -3.57 5.29 -48.24
C GLU A 352 -4.92 4.64 -48.51
N ALA A 353 -5.08 3.39 -48.07
CA ALA A 353 -6.38 2.74 -48.01
C ALA A 353 -7.17 3.32 -46.82
N PRO A 354 -8.48 3.62 -46.97
CA PRO A 354 -9.28 4.16 -45.88
C PRO A 354 -9.41 3.10 -44.79
N THR A 355 -8.77 3.35 -43.65
CA THR A 355 -8.98 2.57 -42.42
C THR A 355 -10.43 2.75 -41.96
N HIS A 356 -11.25 1.73 -42.14
CA HIS A 356 -12.52 1.60 -41.44
C HIS A 356 -12.25 1.53 -39.92
N ALA A 357 -12.50 2.64 -39.24
CA ALA A 357 -12.45 2.72 -37.78
C ALA A 357 -13.63 1.95 -37.18
N GLN A 358 -13.37 0.82 -36.52
CA GLN A 358 -14.33 0.28 -35.55
C GLN A 358 -14.27 1.13 -34.28
N VAL A 359 -15.34 1.92 -34.10
CA VAL A 359 -15.58 2.80 -32.96
C VAL A 359 -16.15 1.98 -31.80
N GLY A 360 -15.41 1.90 -30.69
CA GLY A 360 -15.92 1.50 -29.38
C GLY A 360 -16.14 2.73 -28.49
N PRO A 361 -17.00 2.66 -27.46
CA PRO A 361 -17.34 3.82 -26.64
C PRO A 361 -16.08 4.40 -25.98
N ARG A 362 -15.83 5.68 -26.22
CA ARG A 362 -14.77 6.45 -25.58
C ARG A 362 -15.45 7.32 -24.54
N VAL A 363 -15.28 6.98 -23.27
CA VAL A 363 -15.65 7.87 -22.16
C VAL A 363 -14.62 8.99 -22.15
N VAL A 364 -15.06 10.22 -22.39
CA VAL A 364 -14.26 11.42 -22.25
C VAL A 364 -14.97 12.29 -21.22
N GLU A 365 -14.17 12.80 -20.30
CA GLU A 365 -14.53 13.71 -19.21
C GLU A 365 -15.16 13.08 -17.95
N GLN A 366 -14.33 13.00 -16.91
CA GLN A 366 -14.73 12.86 -15.52
C GLN A 366 -14.63 14.27 -14.93
N VAL A 367 -15.76 14.84 -14.52
CA VAL A 367 -15.79 16.12 -13.79
C VAL A 367 -16.07 15.80 -12.33
N ASP A 368 -15.03 15.94 -11.51
CA ASP A 368 -15.16 15.92 -10.06
C ASP A 368 -15.35 17.37 -9.59
N TRP A 369 -16.38 17.67 -8.80
CA TRP A 369 -16.57 19.01 -8.21
C TRP A 369 -16.73 18.94 -6.69
N VAL A 370 -16.43 20.05 -6.03
CA VAL A 370 -16.48 20.16 -4.56
C VAL A 370 -17.82 20.80 -4.15
N GLU A 371 -18.50 20.23 -3.15
CA GLU A 371 -19.65 20.88 -2.50
C GLU A 371 -19.25 21.35 -1.11
N LYS A 372 -19.55 22.61 -0.77
CA LYS A 372 -19.43 23.14 0.60
C LYS A 372 -20.83 23.32 1.17
N TRP A 373 -21.02 22.93 2.43
CA TRP A 373 -22.26 23.20 3.16
C TRP A 373 -22.35 24.70 3.48
N ASP A 374 -23.39 25.36 3.00
CA ASP A 374 -23.68 26.74 3.38
C ASP A 374 -24.68 26.74 4.54
N SER A 375 -24.20 27.15 5.72
CA SER A 375 -25.01 27.19 6.94
C SER A 375 -26.14 28.22 6.87
N ALA A 376 -26.01 29.26 6.03
CA ALA A 376 -27.04 30.29 5.89
C ALA A 376 -28.23 29.81 5.05
N SER A 377 -27.99 29.10 3.94
CA SER A 377 -29.06 28.61 3.07
C SER A 377 -29.46 27.14 3.30
N GLN A 378 -28.83 26.45 4.27
CA GLN A 378 -29.13 25.06 4.64
C GLN A 378 -29.11 24.10 3.43
N ARG A 379 -28.24 24.38 2.46
CA ARG A 379 -28.06 23.59 1.24
C ARG A 379 -26.59 23.45 0.90
N TRP A 380 -26.29 22.39 0.16
CA TRP A 380 -24.97 22.14 -0.40
C TRP A 380 -24.78 23.01 -1.63
N VAL A 381 -23.69 23.76 -1.69
CA VAL A 381 -23.37 24.67 -2.79
C VAL A 381 -22.09 24.19 -3.46
N ARG A 382 -22.14 24.01 -4.78
CA ARG A 382 -20.97 23.66 -5.60
C ARG A 382 -19.95 24.80 -5.55
N VAL A 383 -18.71 24.47 -5.24
CA VAL A 383 -17.57 25.37 -5.32
C VAL A 383 -16.80 24.99 -6.58
N ASP A 384 -16.87 25.86 -7.59
CA ASP A 384 -16.12 25.73 -8.84
C ASP A 384 -15.37 27.04 -9.09
N ASP A 385 -14.09 26.95 -9.47
CA ASP A 385 -13.24 28.12 -9.74
C ASP A 385 -13.57 28.83 -11.07
N ARG A 386 -14.59 28.38 -11.82
CA ARG A 386 -15.09 29.10 -13.00
C ARG A 386 -16.60 29.01 -13.11
N SER A 387 -17.24 30.17 -13.02
CA SER A 387 -18.66 30.40 -13.21
C SER A 387 -19.12 30.11 -14.64
N VAL A 388 -20.08 29.19 -14.84
CA VAL A 388 -21.28 29.36 -15.68
C VAL A 388 -22.39 28.44 -15.14
N SER A 389 -23.59 28.98 -14.99
CA SER A 389 -24.80 28.32 -14.47
C SER A 389 -25.58 27.53 -15.51
N VAL A 390 -26.06 26.31 -15.17
CA VAL A 390 -27.20 25.59 -15.82
C VAL A 390 -27.90 24.71 -14.76
N PRO A 391 -29.25 24.54 -14.77
CA PRO A 391 -30.01 24.11 -13.60
C PRO A 391 -30.13 22.59 -13.41
N SER A 392 -30.47 22.24 -12.17
CA SER A 392 -30.59 20.90 -11.56
C SER A 392 -31.53 19.92 -12.26
N ALA A 393 -30.99 18.77 -12.66
CA ALA A 393 -31.51 17.44 -12.36
C ALA A 393 -30.42 16.40 -12.68
N ALA A 394 -30.33 15.31 -11.94
CA ALA A 394 -29.48 14.18 -12.30
C ALA A 394 -30.01 13.58 -13.62
N VAL A 395 -29.31 13.84 -14.74
CA VAL A 395 -29.68 13.35 -16.06
C VAL A 395 -28.49 12.64 -16.67
N LEU A 396 -28.66 11.36 -17.00
CA LEU A 396 -27.84 10.68 -17.99
C LEU A 396 -28.19 11.26 -19.36
N ALA A 397 -27.55 12.36 -19.75
CA ALA A 397 -27.76 12.96 -21.05
C ALA A 397 -26.83 12.29 -22.06
N THR A 398 -27.38 11.43 -22.92
CA THR A 398 -26.66 10.95 -24.11
C THR A 398 -26.87 11.96 -25.22
N LYS A 399 -25.85 12.75 -25.56
CA LYS A 399 -25.92 13.72 -26.66
C LYS A 399 -25.32 13.10 -27.92
N HIS A 400 -26.11 12.99 -28.98
CA HIS A 400 -25.62 12.56 -30.29
C HIS A 400 -25.17 13.79 -31.09
N SER A 401 -23.87 13.98 -31.25
CA SER A 401 -23.32 15.04 -32.11
C SER A 401 -22.68 14.41 -33.34
N ARG A 402 -23.18 14.76 -34.54
CA ARG A 402 -22.65 14.29 -35.83
C ARG A 402 -21.71 15.35 -36.37
N PHE A 403 -20.44 14.99 -36.60
CA PHE A 403 -19.43 15.91 -37.16
C PHE A 403 -19.07 15.51 -38.59
N GLY A 404 -19.27 16.43 -39.53
CA GLY A 404 -18.70 16.38 -40.88
C GLY A 404 -19.26 15.31 -41.83
N SER A 405 -18.88 15.41 -43.10
CA SER A 405 -19.35 14.60 -44.24
C SER A 405 -18.91 13.12 -44.22
N THR A 406 -18.25 12.65 -43.16
CA THR A 406 -17.72 11.28 -43.03
C THR A 406 -18.59 10.36 -42.14
N GLY A 407 -19.74 10.84 -41.64
CA GLY A 407 -20.76 9.98 -41.02
C GLY A 407 -20.40 9.38 -39.65
N ILE A 408 -19.35 9.87 -38.98
CA ILE A 408 -18.95 9.39 -37.65
C ILE A 408 -19.96 9.88 -36.60
N VAL A 409 -20.62 8.95 -35.93
CA VAL A 409 -21.46 9.21 -34.75
C VAL A 409 -20.61 8.92 -33.52
N VAL A 410 -20.32 9.95 -32.72
CA VAL A 410 -19.66 9.80 -31.42
C VAL A 410 -20.75 9.70 -30.36
N THR A 411 -20.75 8.61 -29.60
CA THR A 411 -21.61 8.45 -28.41
C THR A 411 -20.75 8.74 -27.19
N GLU A 412 -21.03 9.88 -26.55
CA GLU A 412 -20.39 10.30 -25.30
C GLU A 412 -21.25 9.83 -24.12
N THR A 413 -20.65 9.08 -23.19
CA THR A 413 -21.31 8.64 -21.96
C THR A 413 -20.61 9.29 -20.78
N ILE A 414 -21.24 10.32 -20.22
CA ILE A 414 -20.77 11.02 -19.03
C ILE A 414 -21.27 10.22 -17.81
N ILE A 415 -20.35 9.76 -16.97
CA ILE A 415 -20.66 9.12 -15.69
C ILE A 415 -20.25 10.09 -14.59
N GLU A 416 -21.22 10.80 -14.03
CA GLU A 416 -21.01 11.65 -12.86
C GLU A 416 -21.05 10.79 -11.59
N ARG A 417 -20.02 10.85 -10.73
CA ARG A 417 -20.01 10.21 -9.42
C ARG A 417 -19.92 11.25 -8.30
N LYS A 418 -20.71 11.04 -7.26
CA LYS A 418 -20.85 11.97 -6.13
C LYS A 418 -19.85 11.62 -5.01
N GLY A 419 -18.73 12.33 -4.95
CA GLY A 419 -17.85 12.34 -3.79
C GLY A 419 -18.23 13.47 -2.82
N ARG A 420 -18.50 13.16 -1.55
CA ARG A 420 -18.75 14.17 -0.51
C ARG A 420 -17.55 14.25 0.42
N PHE A 421 -16.88 15.40 0.44
CA PHE A 421 -15.86 15.73 1.44
C PHE A 421 -16.49 16.61 2.51
N ILE A 422 -16.33 16.26 3.78
CA ILE A 422 -16.57 17.20 4.89
C ILE A 422 -15.25 17.91 5.10
N ALA A 423 -15.18 19.19 4.73
CA ALA A 423 -14.04 20.03 5.07
C ALA A 423 -13.80 19.96 6.58
N GLN A 424 -12.56 19.68 6.99
CA GLN A 424 -12.18 19.85 8.39
C GLN A 424 -12.51 21.30 8.79
N THR A 425 -13.40 21.47 9.76
CA THR A 425 -13.55 22.78 10.39
C THR A 425 -12.21 23.09 11.05
N PRO A 426 -11.52 24.17 10.68
CA PRO A 426 -10.24 24.52 11.29
C PRO A 426 -10.46 24.62 12.80
N HIS A 427 -9.76 23.77 13.56
CA HIS A 427 -9.82 23.85 15.00
C HIS A 427 -9.16 25.15 15.45
N THR A 428 -9.84 25.90 16.30
CA THR A 428 -9.18 26.99 17.00
C THR A 428 -8.14 26.42 17.98
N ALA A 429 -7.05 27.15 18.26
CA ALA A 429 -6.04 26.73 19.23
C ALA A 429 -6.63 26.45 20.63
N ALA A 430 -7.80 27.04 20.95
CA ALA A 430 -8.55 26.79 22.17
C ALA A 430 -9.30 25.43 22.15
N GLU A 431 -9.76 24.94 21.00
CA GLU A 431 -10.44 23.63 20.87
C GLU A 431 -9.46 22.44 20.87
N GLN A 432 -8.17 22.69 20.59
CA GLN A 432 -7.11 21.68 20.65
C GLN A 432 -6.46 21.56 22.04
N ALA A 433 -6.74 22.47 22.97
CA ALA A 433 -6.25 22.38 24.33
C ALA A 433 -6.87 21.15 25.01
N GLY A 434 -6.03 20.19 25.40
CA GLY A 434 -6.40 19.07 26.26
C GLY A 434 -5.41 18.98 27.41
N ILE A 435 -5.81 18.36 28.52
CA ILE A 435 -4.96 18.22 29.70
C ILE A 435 -3.96 17.06 29.58
N ALA A 436 -4.21 16.10 28.69
CA ALA A 436 -3.31 14.99 28.38
C ALA A 436 -3.62 14.38 27.00
N ARG A 437 -2.70 13.55 26.48
CA ARG A 437 -2.87 12.81 25.22
C ARG A 437 -2.34 11.38 25.33
N PHE A 438 -3.11 10.42 24.85
CA PHE A 438 -2.76 9.00 24.77
C PHE A 438 -3.11 8.48 23.39
N GLY A 439 -2.12 8.34 22.51
CA GLY A 439 -2.38 7.93 21.12
C GLY A 439 -3.39 8.86 20.42
N PRO A 440 -4.51 8.33 19.87
CA PRO A 440 -5.53 9.13 19.21
C PRO A 440 -6.51 9.81 20.18
N PHE A 441 -6.37 9.58 21.49
CA PHE A 441 -7.25 10.15 22.51
C PHE A 441 -6.63 11.41 23.11
N ARG A 442 -7.39 12.50 23.10
CA ARG A 442 -7.06 13.74 23.78
C ARG A 442 -8.01 13.92 24.96
N VAL A 443 -7.46 14.01 26.17
CA VAL A 443 -8.25 14.23 27.38
C VAL A 443 -8.63 15.71 27.44
N ILE A 444 -9.92 16.01 27.47
CA ILE A 444 -10.45 17.38 27.57
C ILE A 444 -10.44 17.82 29.02
N ASP A 445 -11.01 16.99 29.88
CA ASP A 445 -11.09 17.18 31.33
C ASP A 445 -11.17 15.80 32.03
N ASN A 446 -11.31 15.77 33.36
CA ASN A 446 -11.33 14.50 34.12
C ASN A 446 -12.48 13.56 33.74
N LYS A 447 -13.54 14.06 33.10
CA LYS A 447 -14.73 13.29 32.73
C LYS A 447 -14.87 13.06 31.22
N ARG A 448 -14.16 13.84 30.40
CA ARG A 448 -14.33 13.82 28.95
C ARG A 448 -13.01 13.67 28.22
N ALA A 449 -13.01 12.80 27.21
CA ALA A 449 -11.94 12.67 26.23
C ALA A 449 -12.51 12.79 24.81
N ALA A 450 -11.66 13.16 23.86
CA ALA A 450 -11.96 13.18 22.44
C ALA A 450 -11.12 12.15 21.69
N LEU A 451 -11.75 11.42 20.77
CA LEU A 451 -11.09 10.72 19.67
C LEU A 451 -11.00 11.68 18.47
N ASP A 452 -9.79 12.13 18.16
CA ASP A 452 -9.53 13.13 17.11
C ASP A 452 -8.49 12.69 16.05
N ALA A 453 -8.19 11.40 16.00
CA ALA A 453 -7.28 10.78 15.04
C ALA A 453 -7.72 9.35 14.68
N SER A 454 -7.12 8.79 13.63
CA SER A 454 -7.27 7.37 13.27
C SER A 454 -6.83 6.42 14.38
N THR A 455 -7.50 5.28 14.49
CA THR A 455 -7.08 4.17 15.36
C THR A 455 -6.19 3.16 14.64
N ASP A 456 -5.40 2.44 15.43
CA ASP A 456 -4.38 1.49 15.01
C ASP A 456 -4.18 0.38 16.06
N ALA A 457 -3.22 -0.52 15.83
CA ALA A 457 -2.89 -1.62 16.73
C ALA A 457 -2.48 -1.19 18.15
N ALA A 458 -1.96 0.03 18.34
CA ALA A 458 -1.54 0.55 19.65
C ALA A 458 -2.70 1.23 20.41
N SER A 459 -3.81 1.52 19.74
CA SER A 459 -4.92 2.29 20.29
C SER A 459 -5.60 1.65 21.50
N PRO A 460 -5.78 0.31 21.60
CA PRO A 460 -6.27 -0.32 22.83
C PRO A 460 -5.37 -0.06 24.04
N GLN A 461 -4.05 -0.10 23.88
CA GLN A 461 -3.11 0.14 24.96
C GLN A 461 -3.12 1.62 25.38
N ALA A 462 -3.18 2.53 24.41
CA ALA A 462 -3.31 3.96 24.68
C ALA A 462 -4.61 4.27 25.46
N PHE A 463 -5.72 3.64 25.09
CA PHE A 463 -7.00 3.77 25.80
C PHE A 463 -6.91 3.24 27.24
N ALA A 464 -6.29 2.08 27.45
CA ALA A 464 -6.09 1.53 28.79
C ALA A 464 -5.24 2.45 29.69
N ALA A 465 -4.16 3.02 29.14
CA ALA A 465 -3.31 3.99 29.84
C ALA A 465 -4.08 5.29 30.17
N MET A 466 -4.95 5.73 29.26
CA MET A 466 -5.82 6.88 29.50
C MET A 466 -6.79 6.62 30.67
N LEU A 467 -7.49 5.49 30.68
CA LEU A 467 -8.40 5.14 31.77
C LEU A 467 -7.67 4.97 33.11
N ALA A 468 -6.46 4.43 33.09
CA ALA A 468 -5.64 4.31 34.30
C ALA A 468 -5.25 5.69 34.87
N SER A 469 -5.03 6.68 33.99
CA SER A 469 -4.64 8.04 34.39
C SER A 469 -5.85 8.93 34.70
N PHE A 470 -7.02 8.63 34.12
CA PHE A 470 -8.26 9.37 34.24
C PHE A 470 -9.42 8.40 34.53
N PRO A 471 -9.50 7.87 35.77
CA PRO A 471 -10.47 6.83 36.14
C PRO A 471 -11.93 7.33 36.17
N ASP A 472 -12.14 8.64 36.25
CA ASP A 472 -13.47 9.27 36.29
C ASP A 472 -14.02 9.63 34.90
N LEU A 473 -13.40 9.13 33.82
CA LEU A 473 -13.89 9.35 32.46
C LEU A 473 -15.29 8.77 32.28
N GLU A 474 -16.20 9.59 31.75
CA GLU A 474 -17.62 9.27 31.55
C GLU A 474 -18.02 9.35 30.07
N GLU A 475 -17.36 10.21 29.28
CA GLU A 475 -17.71 10.48 27.87
C GLU A 475 -16.49 10.48 26.93
N LEU A 476 -16.67 9.86 25.77
CA LEU A 476 -15.76 9.89 24.63
C LEU A 476 -16.42 10.62 23.44
N GLU A 477 -15.92 11.80 23.12
CA GLU A 477 -16.35 12.63 22.00
C GLU A 477 -15.63 12.23 20.70
N PHE A 478 -16.35 12.01 19.61
CA PHE A 478 -15.79 11.71 18.30
C PHE A 478 -15.60 13.00 17.50
N ALA A 479 -14.50 13.70 17.78
CA ALA A 479 -14.24 15.04 17.25
C ALA A 479 -13.68 15.03 15.81
N ASP A 480 -12.80 14.08 15.49
CA ASP A 480 -12.39 13.75 14.13
C ASP A 480 -12.00 12.27 14.08
N ALA A 481 -12.97 11.40 13.79
CA ALA A 481 -12.80 9.95 13.84
C ALA A 481 -12.82 9.36 12.41
N PRO A 482 -11.68 9.41 11.70
CA PRO A 482 -11.57 9.01 10.28
C PRO A 482 -11.68 7.50 10.04
N GLY A 483 -11.46 6.67 11.05
CA GLY A 483 -11.51 5.21 10.95
C GLY A 483 -10.29 4.51 11.54
N THR A 484 -10.18 3.21 11.28
CA THR A 484 -9.09 2.35 11.76
C THR A 484 -8.19 1.86 10.62
N SER A 485 -6.93 1.59 10.96
CA SER A 485 -5.98 0.87 10.11
C SER A 485 -5.80 -0.61 10.48
N ASP A 486 -6.41 -1.02 11.60
CA ASP A 486 -6.42 -2.38 12.17
C ASP A 486 -7.81 -2.69 12.74
N ASP A 487 -8.55 -3.57 12.07
CA ASP A 487 -9.92 -3.90 12.46
C ASP A 487 -9.98 -4.71 13.76
N LEU A 488 -9.03 -5.63 14.01
CA LEU A 488 -9.07 -6.49 15.19
C LEU A 488 -8.75 -5.69 16.47
N ALA A 489 -7.75 -4.82 16.41
CA ALA A 489 -7.45 -3.90 17.49
C ALA A 489 -8.62 -2.93 17.72
N ASN A 490 -9.30 -2.50 16.66
CA ASN A 490 -10.46 -1.62 16.76
C ASN A 490 -11.67 -2.30 17.44
N LEU A 491 -11.98 -3.56 17.11
CA LEU A 491 -13.01 -4.32 17.83
C LEU A 491 -12.62 -4.56 19.30
N THR A 492 -11.34 -4.80 19.58
CA THR A 492 -10.81 -4.93 20.95
C THR A 492 -10.98 -3.63 21.73
N LEU A 493 -10.64 -2.49 21.12
CA LEU A 493 -10.85 -1.16 21.69
C LEU A 493 -12.33 -0.89 21.94
N GLY A 494 -13.21 -1.25 20.99
CA GLY A 494 -14.65 -1.13 21.15
C GLY A 494 -15.17 -1.90 22.38
N ARG A 495 -14.74 -3.15 22.56
CA ARG A 495 -15.05 -3.93 23.78
C ARG A 495 -14.54 -3.25 25.05
N ALA A 496 -13.36 -2.65 25.02
CA ALA A 496 -12.81 -1.92 26.15
C ALA A 496 -13.63 -0.65 26.47
N ILE A 497 -14.07 0.12 25.46
CA ILE A 497 -14.97 1.28 25.63
C ILE A 497 -16.29 0.85 26.27
N ARG A 498 -16.88 -0.25 25.77
CA ARG A 498 -18.10 -0.85 26.31
C ARG A 498 -17.93 -1.27 27.77
N ALA A 499 -16.84 -1.97 28.08
CA ALA A 499 -16.54 -2.45 29.42
C ALA A 499 -16.29 -1.31 30.41
N ALA A 500 -15.70 -0.20 29.95
CA ALA A 500 -15.49 1.02 30.74
C ALA A 500 -16.79 1.82 30.98
N GLY A 501 -17.90 1.43 30.35
CA GLY A 501 -19.20 2.05 30.60
C GLY A 501 -19.38 3.43 29.97
N LEU A 502 -18.48 3.87 29.09
CA LEU A 502 -18.44 5.23 28.57
C LEU A 502 -19.67 5.57 27.70
N THR A 503 -20.07 6.84 27.75
CA THR A 503 -20.98 7.45 26.77
C THR A 503 -20.17 7.84 25.54
N THR A 504 -20.68 7.58 24.34
CA THR A 504 -20.05 7.99 23.08
C THR A 504 -20.88 9.05 22.40
N ARG A 505 -20.26 10.17 22.02
CA ARG A 505 -20.96 11.31 21.43
C ARG A 505 -20.29 11.78 20.15
N VAL A 506 -21.07 12.12 19.13
CA VAL A 506 -20.59 12.81 17.93
C VAL A 506 -21.03 14.28 18.01
N PRO A 507 -20.11 15.25 18.22
CA PRO A 507 -20.46 16.66 18.35
C PRO A 507 -21.04 17.28 17.06
N PRO A 508 -21.63 18.49 17.13
CA PRO A 508 -22.30 19.11 15.99
C PRO A 508 -21.35 19.29 14.80
N GLY A 509 -21.81 18.92 13.60
CA GLY A 509 -21.04 19.03 12.36
C GLY A 509 -19.81 18.13 12.26
N ARG A 510 -19.60 17.20 13.21
CA ARG A 510 -18.52 16.20 13.17
C ARG A 510 -18.95 14.92 12.47
N SER A 511 -17.97 14.08 12.12
CA SER A 511 -18.25 12.81 11.47
C SER A 511 -17.44 11.65 12.03
N VAL A 512 -18.08 10.48 12.02
CA VAL A 512 -17.50 9.19 12.39
C VAL A 512 -17.50 8.29 11.16
N ARG A 513 -16.35 7.74 10.81
CA ARG A 513 -16.15 7.11 9.50
C ARG A 513 -15.50 5.75 9.63
N SER A 514 -15.85 4.83 8.73
CA SER A 514 -15.23 3.51 8.65
C SER A 514 -15.28 2.79 10.01
N GLY A 515 -14.19 2.11 10.40
CA GLY A 515 -14.04 1.42 11.69
C GLY A 515 -14.37 2.23 12.95
N ALA A 516 -14.39 3.56 12.88
CA ALA A 516 -14.77 4.37 14.03
C ALA A 516 -16.27 4.28 14.33
N VAL A 517 -17.10 3.84 13.39
CA VAL A 517 -18.53 3.59 13.60
C VAL A 517 -18.71 2.48 14.64
N GLU A 518 -17.92 1.42 14.58
CA GLU A 518 -17.90 0.32 15.57
C GLU A 518 -17.55 0.83 16.96
N LEU A 519 -16.63 1.78 17.07
CA LEU A 519 -16.28 2.42 18.35
C LEU A 519 -17.40 3.31 18.88
N PHE A 520 -18.08 4.06 18.02
CA PHE A 520 -19.25 4.83 18.43
C PHE A 520 -20.39 3.89 18.91
N LEU A 521 -20.52 2.71 18.30
CA LEU A 521 -21.44 1.69 18.80
C LEU A 521 -21.03 1.12 20.16
N ALA A 522 -19.78 1.28 20.60
CA ALA A 522 -19.35 0.75 21.88
C ALA A 522 -19.93 1.49 23.11
N GLY A 523 -20.44 2.72 22.95
CA GLY A 523 -20.98 3.48 24.07
C GLY A 523 -22.21 2.85 24.72
N THR A 524 -22.27 2.89 26.05
CA THR A 524 -23.45 2.49 26.86
C THR A 524 -24.63 3.41 26.62
N ARG A 525 -24.33 4.69 26.38
CA ARG A 525 -25.22 5.69 25.82
C ARG A 525 -24.57 6.30 24.58
N ARG A 526 -25.39 6.63 23.58
CA ARG A 526 -24.95 7.12 22.29
C ARG A 526 -25.70 8.39 21.92
N THR A 527 -24.96 9.43 21.58
CA THR A 527 -25.53 10.73 21.21
C THR A 527 -24.96 11.21 19.88
N LEU A 528 -25.84 11.62 18.98
CA LEU A 528 -25.50 12.22 17.68
C LEU A 528 -26.12 13.61 17.65
N ASP A 529 -25.28 14.62 17.77
CA ASP A 529 -25.72 16.01 17.81
C ASP A 529 -26.20 16.49 16.42
N PRO A 530 -26.95 17.61 16.34
CA PRO A 530 -27.41 18.16 15.08
C PRO A 530 -26.28 18.36 14.06
N GLY A 531 -26.47 17.85 12.84
CA GLY A 531 -25.50 17.95 11.75
C GLY A 531 -24.36 16.94 11.81
N ALA A 532 -24.29 16.08 12.82
CA ALA A 532 -23.33 14.98 12.87
C ALA A 532 -23.67 13.87 11.85
N MET A 533 -22.64 13.20 11.31
CA MET A 533 -22.79 12.20 10.25
C MET A 533 -21.95 10.95 10.50
N LEU A 534 -22.45 9.79 10.08
CA LEU A 534 -21.67 8.55 10.01
C LEU A 534 -21.39 8.19 8.56
N ALA A 535 -20.24 7.57 8.28
CA ALA A 535 -19.91 6.99 6.98
C ALA A 535 -19.48 5.53 7.13
N VAL A 536 -20.12 4.63 6.40
CA VAL A 536 -19.83 3.19 6.40
C VAL A 536 -19.50 2.71 4.99
N HIS A 537 -18.70 1.66 4.92
CA HIS A 537 -18.36 0.95 3.70
C HIS A 537 -17.93 -0.48 4.07
N SER A 538 -17.85 -1.37 3.09
CA SER A 538 -17.39 -2.73 3.36
C SER A 538 -15.97 -2.76 3.92
N TRP A 539 -15.71 -3.63 4.91
CA TRP A 539 -14.33 -3.90 5.31
C TRP A 539 -13.62 -4.65 4.19
N ARG A 540 -12.29 -4.59 4.22
CA ARG A 540 -11.48 -5.26 3.21
C ARG A 540 -10.27 -5.88 3.87
N ASP A 541 -10.10 -7.18 3.69
CA ASP A 541 -8.94 -7.86 4.20
C ASP A 541 -7.66 -7.47 3.44
N GLN A 542 -6.55 -8.00 3.93
CA GLN A 542 -5.25 -7.69 3.37
C GLN A 542 -4.98 -8.35 2.00
N LEU A 543 -5.86 -9.24 1.53
CA LEU A 543 -5.85 -9.84 0.19
C LEU A 543 -6.78 -9.08 -0.77
N GLY A 544 -7.46 -8.04 -0.29
CA GLY A 544 -8.40 -7.24 -1.05
C GLY A 544 -9.79 -7.88 -1.17
N ARG A 545 -10.09 -8.90 -0.37
CA ARG A 545 -11.41 -9.54 -0.27
C ARG A 545 -12.31 -8.73 0.65
N GLU A 546 -13.57 -8.67 0.31
CA GLU A 546 -14.63 -7.96 1.05
C GLU A 546 -15.63 -8.98 1.62
N PRO A 547 -16.53 -8.59 2.55
CA PRO A 547 -17.49 -9.50 3.20
C PRO A 547 -18.24 -10.44 2.25
N ALA A 548 -18.59 -9.96 1.05
CA ALA A 548 -19.31 -10.73 0.03
C ALA A 548 -18.47 -11.88 -0.59
N ASP A 549 -17.14 -11.85 -0.42
CA ASP A 549 -16.23 -12.91 -0.85
C ASP A 549 -16.18 -14.08 0.15
N PHE A 550 -16.85 -13.96 1.30
CA PHE A 550 -16.90 -14.96 2.36
C PHE A 550 -18.33 -15.49 2.55
N ALA A 551 -18.45 -16.74 3.01
CA ALA A 551 -19.74 -17.25 3.45
C ALA A 551 -20.28 -16.41 4.63
N GLN A 552 -21.60 -16.30 4.76
CA GLN A 552 -22.21 -15.44 5.78
C GLN A 552 -21.82 -15.84 7.22
N ASP A 553 -21.59 -17.13 7.45
CA ASP A 553 -21.16 -17.72 8.72
C ASP A 553 -19.64 -17.93 8.83
N ALA A 554 -18.87 -17.48 7.83
CA ALA A 554 -17.41 -17.56 7.87
C ALA A 554 -16.84 -16.75 9.04
N PRO A 555 -15.71 -17.17 9.63
CA PRO A 555 -15.09 -16.50 10.77
C PRO A 555 -14.92 -14.99 10.57
N GLU A 556 -14.55 -14.55 9.36
CA GLU A 556 -14.32 -13.15 9.03
C GLU A 556 -15.59 -12.29 9.16
N ASN A 557 -16.73 -12.80 8.65
CA ASN A 557 -18.02 -12.14 8.81
C ASN A 557 -18.53 -12.25 10.25
N ARG A 558 -18.25 -13.38 10.90
CA ARG A 558 -18.70 -13.68 12.27
C ARG A 558 -18.11 -12.73 13.29
N LEU A 559 -16.85 -12.31 13.12
CA LEU A 559 -16.19 -11.32 14.00
C LEU A 559 -17.02 -10.05 14.24
N TYR A 560 -17.65 -9.53 13.18
CA TYR A 560 -18.47 -8.31 13.26
C TYR A 560 -19.88 -8.59 13.74
N LEU A 561 -20.47 -9.71 13.35
CA LEU A 561 -21.80 -10.12 13.80
C LEU A 561 -21.82 -10.33 15.31
N ASP A 562 -20.85 -11.08 15.84
CA ASP A 562 -20.70 -11.30 17.28
C ASP A 562 -20.45 -9.97 18.00
N TYR A 563 -19.59 -9.10 17.43
CA TYR A 563 -19.34 -7.78 18.00
C TYR A 563 -20.63 -6.94 18.11
N TYR A 564 -21.48 -6.92 17.08
CA TYR A 564 -22.73 -6.16 17.14
C TYR A 564 -23.73 -6.72 18.15
N GLU A 565 -23.78 -8.04 18.31
CA GLU A 565 -24.57 -8.68 19.37
C GLU A 565 -24.05 -8.26 20.76
N GLU A 566 -22.73 -8.25 20.97
CA GLU A 566 -22.10 -7.75 22.20
C GLU A 566 -22.42 -6.26 22.47
N MET A 567 -22.64 -5.46 21.41
CA MET A 567 -23.05 -4.06 21.51
C MET A 567 -24.56 -3.86 21.71
N GLY A 568 -25.30 -4.94 21.98
CA GLY A 568 -26.71 -4.93 22.40
C GLY A 568 -27.72 -5.11 21.26
N MET A 569 -27.29 -5.53 20.08
CA MET A 569 -28.21 -5.91 18.99
C MET A 569 -28.68 -7.36 19.17
N THR A 570 -29.91 -7.67 18.74
CA THR A 570 -30.29 -9.08 18.52
C THR A 570 -29.55 -9.65 17.31
N ALA A 571 -29.47 -10.97 17.18
CA ALA A 571 -28.80 -11.60 16.03
C ALA A 571 -29.38 -11.16 14.66
N ASP A 572 -30.69 -10.91 14.58
CA ASP A 572 -31.33 -10.37 13.36
C ASP A 572 -30.93 -8.91 13.11
N GLN A 573 -30.91 -8.09 14.16
CA GLN A 573 -30.47 -6.70 14.07
C GLN A 573 -28.99 -6.61 13.67
N ALA A 574 -28.13 -7.45 14.26
CA ALA A 574 -26.71 -7.53 13.93
C ALA A 574 -26.49 -7.90 12.45
N ARG A 575 -27.19 -8.91 11.94
CA ARG A 575 -27.13 -9.29 10.51
C ARG A 575 -27.58 -8.16 9.59
N ALA A 576 -28.70 -7.53 9.90
CA ALA A 576 -29.26 -6.49 9.06
C ALA A 576 -28.43 -5.19 9.12
N PHE A 577 -27.87 -4.86 10.29
CA PHE A 577 -26.94 -3.74 10.46
C PHE A 577 -25.63 -4.01 9.71
N TYR A 578 -25.05 -5.21 9.85
CA TYR A 578 -23.86 -5.63 9.11
C TYR A 578 -24.07 -5.59 7.60
N ALA A 579 -25.22 -6.04 7.09
CA ALA A 579 -25.54 -5.91 5.68
C ALA A 579 -25.60 -4.44 5.24
N MET A 580 -26.10 -3.54 6.08
CA MET A 580 -26.16 -2.11 5.80
C MET A 580 -24.77 -1.46 5.82
N THR A 581 -23.92 -1.76 6.80
CA THR A 581 -22.54 -1.22 6.87
C THR A 581 -21.70 -1.65 5.67
N ASN A 582 -21.96 -2.85 5.13
CA ASN A 582 -21.27 -3.41 3.98
C ASN A 582 -22.03 -3.25 2.65
N SER A 583 -23.04 -2.36 2.59
CA SER A 583 -23.89 -2.19 1.41
C SER A 583 -23.23 -1.45 0.24
N VAL A 584 -22.11 -0.77 0.50
CA VAL A 584 -21.26 -0.17 -0.53
C VAL A 584 -19.85 -0.74 -0.46
N PRO A 585 -19.15 -0.87 -1.60
CA PRO A 585 -17.77 -1.35 -1.64
C PRO A 585 -16.82 -0.48 -0.81
N HIS A 586 -15.67 -1.03 -0.42
CA HIS A 586 -14.68 -0.35 0.41
C HIS A 586 -14.16 0.96 -0.21
N ALA A 587 -14.25 1.09 -1.53
CA ALA A 587 -13.84 2.28 -2.27
C ALA A 587 -14.87 3.42 -2.29
N ASP A 588 -16.10 3.16 -1.83
CA ASP A 588 -17.19 4.12 -1.75
C ASP A 588 -17.53 4.39 -0.26
N ALA A 589 -18.51 5.27 0.02
CA ALA A 589 -18.98 5.51 1.37
C ALA A 589 -20.48 5.80 1.39
N LEU A 590 -21.21 5.06 2.24
CA LEU A 590 -22.61 5.32 2.54
C LEU A 590 -22.67 6.25 3.75
N TRP A 591 -23.20 7.46 3.52
CA TRP A 591 -23.35 8.46 4.57
C TRP A 591 -24.73 8.35 5.23
N LEU A 592 -24.75 8.30 6.56
CA LEU A 592 -25.91 8.11 7.40
C LEU A 592 -26.09 9.31 8.34
N ARG A 593 -27.33 9.78 8.45
CA ARG A 593 -27.76 10.77 9.43
C ARG A 593 -28.44 10.08 10.62
N THR A 594 -28.69 10.83 11.69
CA THR A 594 -29.37 10.34 12.90
C THR A 594 -30.66 9.57 12.60
N GLN A 595 -31.49 10.08 11.68
CA GLN A 595 -32.74 9.43 11.26
C GLN A 595 -32.53 8.07 10.57
N ASP A 596 -31.41 7.90 9.85
CA ASP A 596 -31.09 6.67 9.12
C ASP A 596 -30.62 5.57 10.08
N LEU A 597 -30.09 5.98 11.25
CA LEU A 597 -29.55 5.14 12.32
C LEU A 597 -30.59 4.78 13.40
N ALA A 598 -31.65 5.57 13.55
CA ALA A 598 -32.68 5.38 14.58
C ALA A 598 -33.40 4.02 14.51
N ARG A 599 -33.39 3.37 13.33
CA ARG A 599 -33.93 2.00 13.12
C ARG A 599 -32.98 0.88 13.57
N TRP A 600 -31.72 1.21 13.84
CA TRP A 600 -30.65 0.25 14.12
C TRP A 600 -30.17 0.34 15.56
N ILE A 601 -30.11 1.55 16.11
CA ILE A 601 -29.54 1.83 17.42
C ILE A 601 -30.35 2.91 18.12
N THR A 602 -30.48 2.78 19.44
CA THR A 602 -31.08 3.83 20.27
C THR A 602 -30.11 4.99 20.39
N ILE A 603 -30.51 6.15 19.88
CA ILE A 603 -29.74 7.39 19.95
C ILE A 603 -30.50 8.36 20.84
N GLN A 604 -29.83 8.92 21.84
CA GLN A 604 -30.38 10.00 22.64
C GLN A 604 -30.16 11.32 21.91
N THR A 605 -31.22 12.11 21.75
CA THR A 605 -31.12 13.49 21.26
C THR A 605 -30.58 14.38 22.37
N SER A 606 -29.52 15.14 22.11
CA SER A 606 -28.93 16.07 23.07
C SER A 606 -29.87 17.24 23.38
N ASP A 607 -30.09 17.56 24.66
CA ASP A 607 -30.65 18.85 25.10
C ASP A 607 -29.60 19.96 24.94
N TYR A 608 -29.28 20.33 23.69
CA TYR A 608 -28.31 21.39 23.44
C TYR A 608 -28.96 22.77 23.71
N ARG A 609 -28.87 23.24 24.97
CA ARG A 609 -29.06 24.67 25.28
C ARG A 609 -27.75 25.39 24.98
N VAL A 610 -27.73 26.17 23.91
CA VAL A 610 -26.72 27.22 23.71
C VAL A 610 -26.81 28.14 24.93
N LYS A 611 -25.78 28.15 25.79
CA LYS A 611 -25.61 29.24 26.75
C LYS A 611 -25.27 30.50 25.93
N PRO A 612 -25.99 31.61 26.15
CA PRO A 612 -25.84 32.84 25.35
C PRO A 612 -24.44 33.44 25.46
#